data_AF-A0ABD0JGA0-F1
#
_entry.id   AF-A0ABD0JGA0-F1
#
_cell.length_a   1.000
_cell.length_b   1.000
_cell.length_c   1.000
_cell.angle_alpha   90.00
_cell.angle_beta   90.00
_cell.angle_gamma   90.00
#
_symmetry.space_group_name_H-M   'P 1'
#
loop_
_entity.id
_entity.type
_entity.pdbx_description
1 polymer ?
#
loop_
_entity_poly.entity_id
_entity_poly.type
_entity_poly.pdbx_seq_one_letter_code
_entity_poly.pdbx_strand_id
1 'polypeptide(L)'
;MGASSGSCCMLRADNSLSPICSRHATRGKLEEEKSRVHCWFDPRMLGEWILYDKDRTEDVLVDRDTLSFSLFGDFRCETVISENDYVYKTVSLFKNGCSERYTCFEFKRRNNNVLQYRVGKSLRRDAESDELCNFRSDRYPLLDDYRSFWFKNLILARNLWPSYCGLNSNIPFNGTFSGEVCEGEVGDWDPETCTTRGTIIFRSSTCTSLIMPIEFQCLAYVPASESSMHQFLITRSMDGQNEYNCWILSNYVKGIKWPDRIMYRMPTTQCSTLMEAEIGIIVEAKATLFLDDKSRTKVCKPDHETQTAVTHEVMSKSTSVQYVIPDQNKGNPYVAGSQRPQADGSSPTPPSDAASKGSDNSCCPPFKLFTLVLAALVASSSSSPVTSSALLAAWSLLLSSASVYVAWER
;
A
#
# COMPACT_ATOMS: atom_id res chain seq x y z
N MET A 1 16.79 54.02 19.70
CA MET A 1 17.99 53.54 18.99
C MET A 1 18.77 52.68 19.96
N GLY A 2 18.68 51.35 19.83
CA GLY A 2 19.41 50.41 20.69
C GLY A 2 19.89 49.26 19.82
N ALA A 3 21.21 49.19 19.63
CA ALA A 3 21.86 48.16 18.83
C ALA A 3 22.10 46.92 19.71
N SER A 4 21.55 45.77 19.32
CA SER A 4 21.93 44.47 19.89
C SER A 4 23.09 43.91 19.06
N SER A 5 24.17 43.55 19.75
CA SER A 5 25.34 42.92 19.15
C SER A 5 25.01 41.46 18.81
N GLY A 6 24.85 41.15 17.53
CA GLY A 6 24.85 39.78 17.03
C GLY A 6 26.28 39.24 17.01
N SER A 7 26.58 38.27 17.87
CA SER A 7 27.83 37.52 17.81
C SER A 7 27.75 36.49 16.68
N CYS A 8 28.65 36.60 15.72
CA CYS A 8 28.75 35.72 14.56
C CYS A 8 29.79 34.63 14.87
N CYS A 9 29.36 33.38 15.06
CA CYS A 9 30.28 32.26 15.21
C CYS A 9 30.82 31.85 13.84
N MET A 10 32.12 32.09 13.63
CA MET A 10 32.87 31.53 12.49
C MET A 10 33.02 30.01 12.65
N LEU A 11 32.62 29.28 11.60
CA LEU A 11 32.83 27.86 11.45
C LEU A 11 34.30 27.58 11.08
N ARG A 12 35.00 26.83 11.92
CA ARG A 12 36.23 26.11 11.54
C ARG A 12 35.83 24.76 10.97
N ALA A 13 36.38 24.44 9.80
CA ALA A 13 36.28 23.14 9.18
C ALA A 13 37.36 22.23 9.77
N ASP A 14 36.95 21.23 10.55
CA ASP A 14 37.71 19.99 10.77
C ASP A 14 36.74 18.84 11.02
N ASN A 15 37.10 17.68 10.46
CA ASN A 15 36.30 16.48 10.28
C ASN A 15 35.80 15.84 11.59
N SER A 16 34.63 15.17 11.50
CA SER A 16 33.97 14.30 12.50
C SER A 16 33.15 14.97 13.62
N LEU A 17 32.32 15.96 13.30
CA LEU A 17 31.36 16.54 14.24
C LEU A 17 29.98 15.88 14.11
N SER A 18 29.65 14.98 15.05
CA SER A 18 28.24 14.76 15.42
C SER A 18 27.65 16.10 15.89
N PRO A 19 26.46 16.51 15.44
CA PRO A 19 25.86 17.75 15.89
C PRO A 19 25.56 17.66 17.40
N ILE A 20 26.33 18.40 18.19
CA ILE A 20 26.13 18.55 19.64
C ILE A 20 24.88 19.44 19.80
N CYS A 21 23.72 18.80 20.00
CA CYS A 21 22.55 19.49 20.53
C CYS A 21 22.83 19.86 21.99
N SER A 22 23.28 21.09 22.24
CA SER A 22 23.51 21.63 23.59
C SER A 22 22.24 21.53 24.43
N ARG A 23 22.23 20.56 25.35
CA ARG A 23 21.14 20.34 26.32
C ARG A 23 21.03 21.54 27.26
N HIS A 24 20.09 22.44 27.00
CA HIS A 24 19.57 23.32 28.04
C HIS A 24 18.73 22.48 29.00
N ALA A 25 19.35 21.96 30.05
CA ALA A 25 18.69 21.22 31.11
C ALA A 25 17.81 22.18 31.94
N THR A 26 16.53 22.29 31.59
CA THR A 26 15.51 22.95 32.42
C THR A 26 15.21 22.08 33.64
N ARG A 27 15.82 22.46 34.77
CA ARG A 27 15.81 21.77 36.09
C ARG A 27 14.48 21.87 36.86
N GLY A 28 13.32 21.81 36.19
CA GLY A 28 12.04 22.16 36.84
C GLY A 28 10.79 21.33 36.49
N LYS A 29 10.91 20.20 35.78
CA LYS A 29 9.74 19.47 35.26
C LYS A 29 9.60 18.02 35.76
N LEU A 30 10.01 17.75 37.01
CA LEU A 30 10.14 16.38 37.54
C LEU A 30 8.91 15.86 38.32
N GLU A 31 7.87 16.67 38.55
CA GLU A 31 6.70 16.23 39.35
C GLU A 31 5.39 16.05 38.58
N GLU A 32 5.32 16.43 37.30
CA GLU A 32 4.10 16.30 36.47
C GLU A 32 4.18 15.10 35.48
N GLU A 33 4.79 14.00 35.92
CA GLU A 33 4.90 12.75 35.14
C GLU A 33 3.95 11.65 35.66
N LYS A 34 3.20 11.92 36.75
CA LYS A 34 2.55 10.87 37.55
C LYS A 34 1.14 10.43 37.14
N SER A 35 0.56 10.95 36.06
CA SER A 35 -0.74 10.46 35.59
C SER A 35 -0.95 10.57 34.08
N ARG A 36 0.12 10.45 33.27
CA ARG A 36 -0.11 10.32 31.83
C ARG A 36 -0.83 9.01 31.58
N VAL A 37 -2.07 9.11 31.12
CA VAL A 37 -2.88 7.98 30.66
C VAL A 37 -2.05 7.24 29.61
N HIS A 38 -1.88 5.94 29.81
CA HIS A 38 -1.03 5.14 28.95
C HIS A 38 -1.71 5.00 27.57
N CYS A 39 -1.13 5.61 26.55
CA CYS A 39 -1.60 5.54 25.16
C CYS A 39 -1.11 4.24 24.53
N TRP A 40 -2.02 3.45 23.96
CA TRP A 40 -1.69 2.23 23.22
C TRP A 40 -2.34 2.21 21.84
N PHE A 41 -1.64 1.63 20.88
CA PHE A 41 -2.20 1.29 19.58
C PHE A 41 -3.19 0.13 19.73
N ASP A 42 -4.25 0.14 18.91
CA ASP A 42 -5.24 -0.94 18.92
C ASP A 42 -4.57 -2.30 18.63
N PRO A 43 -4.86 -3.36 19.42
CA PRO A 43 -4.27 -4.68 19.24
C PRO A 43 -4.39 -5.26 17.83
N ARG A 44 -5.41 -4.86 17.07
CA ARG A 44 -5.60 -5.30 15.69
C ARG A 44 -4.51 -4.78 14.78
N MET A 45 -3.94 -3.60 15.04
CA MET A 45 -2.91 -3.02 14.17
C MET A 45 -1.50 -3.55 14.45
N LEU A 46 -1.33 -4.27 15.56
CA LEU A 46 -0.02 -4.79 15.97
C LEU A 46 0.52 -5.79 14.95
N GLY A 47 1.82 -5.73 14.72
CA GLY A 47 2.52 -6.68 13.84
C GLY A 47 3.66 -6.06 13.06
N GLU A 48 4.33 -6.93 12.30
CA GLU A 48 5.32 -6.57 11.30
C GLU A 48 4.61 -6.32 9.96
N TRP A 49 4.83 -5.15 9.39
CA TRP A 49 4.25 -4.69 8.14
C TRP A 49 5.34 -4.20 7.20
N ILE A 50 5.00 -4.13 5.92
CA ILE A 50 5.88 -3.64 4.85
C ILE A 50 5.13 -2.53 4.11
N LEU A 51 5.74 -1.36 4.06
CA LEU A 51 5.37 -0.32 3.11
C LEU A 51 6.12 -0.59 1.80
N TYR A 52 5.36 -0.88 0.75
CA TYR A 52 5.91 -1.02 -0.60
C TYR A 52 5.51 0.20 -1.41
N ASP A 53 6.45 0.97 -1.92
CA ASP A 53 6.23 2.13 -2.78
C ASP A 53 7.09 2.01 -4.04
N LYS A 54 6.94 2.93 -5.01
CA LYS A 54 7.60 2.82 -6.34
C LYS A 54 9.11 2.55 -6.24
N ASP A 55 9.79 3.34 -5.40
CA ASP A 55 11.24 3.38 -5.29
C ASP A 55 11.71 3.11 -3.85
N ARG A 56 10.80 2.61 -2.99
CA ARG A 56 11.06 2.40 -1.57
C ARG A 56 10.34 1.17 -1.05
N THR A 57 11.06 0.33 -0.33
CA THR A 57 10.48 -0.69 0.55
C THR A 57 10.94 -0.38 1.96
N GLU A 58 10.00 -0.38 2.90
CA GLU A 58 10.25 0.04 4.27
C GLU A 58 9.55 -0.91 5.24
N ASP A 59 10.31 -1.49 6.16
CA ASP A 59 9.78 -2.28 7.26
C ASP A 59 9.12 -1.36 8.28
N VAL A 60 7.93 -1.76 8.74
CA VAL A 60 7.11 -1.02 9.70
C VAL A 60 6.68 -1.97 10.81
N LEU A 61 7.06 -1.66 12.05
CA LEU A 61 6.66 -2.41 13.23
C LEU A 61 5.67 -1.60 14.04
N VAL A 62 4.47 -2.14 14.24
CA VAL A 62 3.47 -1.59 15.16
C VAL A 62 3.48 -2.46 16.42
N ASP A 63 4.05 -1.93 17.50
CA ASP A 63 3.99 -2.52 18.83
C ASP A 63 2.92 -1.80 19.68
N ARG A 64 2.76 -2.20 20.94
CA ARG A 64 1.70 -1.73 21.84
C ARG A 64 1.71 -0.22 22.03
N ASP A 65 2.88 0.38 22.21
CA ASP A 65 3.06 1.81 22.49
C ASP A 65 4.01 2.50 21.49
N THR A 66 4.64 1.74 20.60
CA THR A 66 5.61 2.26 19.63
C THR A 66 5.26 1.86 18.21
N LEU A 67 5.55 2.76 17.29
CA LEU A 67 5.42 2.62 15.85
C LEU A 67 6.77 2.94 15.25
N SER A 68 7.41 1.95 14.63
CA SER A 68 8.79 2.07 14.15
C SER A 68 8.82 1.85 12.65
N PHE A 69 9.35 2.83 11.93
CA PHE A 69 9.58 2.78 10.50
C PHE A 69 11.08 2.72 10.24
N SER A 70 11.54 1.77 9.42
CA SER A 70 12.97 1.59 9.18
C SER A 70 13.67 2.79 8.54
N LEU A 71 12.95 3.64 7.78
CA LEU A 71 13.49 4.86 7.17
C LEU A 71 12.89 6.15 7.78
N PHE A 72 11.61 6.15 8.18
CA PHE A 72 10.92 7.33 8.72
C PHE A 72 11.20 7.56 10.23
N GLY A 73 11.55 6.51 10.97
CA GLY A 73 11.95 6.58 12.38
C GLY A 73 10.92 6.04 13.37
N ASP A 74 11.20 6.26 14.65
CA ASP A 74 10.45 5.68 15.76
C ASP A 74 9.49 6.70 16.39
N PHE A 75 8.27 6.26 16.70
CA PHE A 75 7.21 7.09 17.26
C PHE A 75 6.60 6.38 18.46
N ARG A 76 6.34 7.11 19.55
CA ARG A 76 5.61 6.61 20.72
C ARG A 76 4.21 7.20 20.76
N CYS A 77 3.22 6.39 21.10
CA CYS A 77 1.85 6.83 21.35
C CYS A 77 1.83 7.79 22.55
N GLU A 78 1.32 9.01 22.36
CA GLU A 78 1.17 10.00 23.43
C GLU A 78 -0.29 10.16 23.84
N THR A 79 -1.21 10.24 22.88
CA THR A 79 -2.66 10.35 23.15
C THR A 79 -3.48 9.73 22.04
N VAL A 80 -4.58 9.07 22.39
CA VAL A 80 -5.59 8.63 21.43
C VAL A 80 -6.56 9.78 21.18
N ILE A 81 -6.61 10.29 19.95
CA ILE A 81 -7.48 11.41 19.57
C ILE A 81 -8.89 10.89 19.27
N SER A 82 -8.99 9.82 18.49
CA SER A 82 -10.26 9.13 18.18
C SER A 82 -10.02 7.62 18.15
N GLU A 83 -10.67 6.89 19.05
CA GLU A 83 -10.61 5.42 19.09
C GLU A 83 -11.34 4.78 17.88
N ASN A 84 -12.46 5.38 17.47
CA ASN A 84 -13.28 4.85 16.37
C ASN A 84 -12.59 4.98 15.01
N ASP A 85 -11.87 6.08 14.82
CA ASP A 85 -11.16 6.39 13.58
C ASP A 85 -9.67 6.02 13.64
N TYR A 86 -9.22 5.40 14.76
CA TYR A 86 -7.82 5.02 15.00
C TYR A 86 -6.84 6.19 14.76
N VAL A 87 -7.15 7.35 15.32
CA VAL A 87 -6.35 8.57 15.22
C VAL A 87 -5.52 8.74 16.48
N TYR A 88 -4.21 8.83 16.32
CA TYR A 88 -3.23 8.87 17.39
C TYR A 88 -2.33 10.09 17.26
N LYS A 89 -2.13 10.77 18.38
CA LYS A 89 -1.03 11.70 18.58
C LYS A 89 0.19 10.92 19.05
N THR A 90 1.29 11.10 18.35
CA THR A 90 2.55 10.40 18.63
C THR A 90 3.68 11.40 18.85
N VAL A 91 4.72 10.97 19.57
CA VAL A 91 5.96 11.71 19.77
C VAL A 91 7.13 10.95 19.14
N SER A 92 7.96 11.65 18.35
CA SER A 92 9.14 11.07 17.72
C SER A 92 10.22 10.73 18.75
N LEU A 93 10.78 9.52 18.69
CA LEU A 93 11.87 9.06 19.53
C LEU A 93 13.21 9.24 18.81
N PHE A 94 13.97 10.27 19.18
CA PHE A 94 15.29 10.53 18.61
C PHE A 94 16.43 10.10 19.55
N LYS A 95 17.28 9.17 19.10
CA LYS A 95 18.48 8.75 19.88
C LYS A 95 19.54 9.85 20.00
N ASN A 96 19.57 10.81 19.07
CA ASN A 96 20.58 11.88 19.01
C ASN A 96 20.26 13.11 19.88
N GLY A 97 19.21 13.06 20.71
CA GLY A 97 18.82 14.18 21.57
C GLY A 97 18.20 15.37 20.83
N CYS A 98 17.70 15.16 19.61
CA CYS A 98 16.81 16.12 18.95
C CYS A 98 15.57 16.39 19.80
N SER A 99 15.03 17.61 19.69
CA SER A 99 13.76 17.98 20.29
C SER A 99 12.64 17.04 19.82
N GLU A 100 11.82 16.56 20.76
CA GLU A 100 10.59 15.84 20.48
C GLU A 100 9.73 16.56 19.44
N ARG A 101 9.09 15.79 18.56
CA ARG A 101 8.11 16.29 17.60
C ARG A 101 6.83 15.48 17.69
N TYR A 102 5.72 16.19 17.70
CA TYR A 102 4.39 15.62 17.74
C TYR A 102 3.87 15.45 16.33
N THR A 103 3.31 14.28 16.05
CA THR A 103 2.79 13.91 14.73
C THR A 103 1.48 13.16 14.90
N CYS A 104 0.50 13.45 14.04
CA CYS A 104 -0.76 12.70 14.00
C CYS A 104 -0.67 11.54 13.01
N PHE A 105 -1.07 10.34 13.45
CA PHE A 105 -1.26 9.17 12.61
C PHE A 105 -2.73 8.77 12.62
N GLU A 106 -3.26 8.41 11.45
CA GLU A 106 -4.58 7.81 11.34
C GLU A 106 -4.46 6.48 10.62
N PHE A 107 -5.11 5.46 11.17
CA PHE A 107 -5.08 4.12 10.63
C PHE A 107 -6.45 3.64 10.18
N LYS A 108 -6.47 2.74 9.20
CA LYS A 108 -7.67 2.07 8.75
C LYS A 108 -7.37 0.64 8.39
N ARG A 109 -7.84 -0.31 9.19
CA ARG A 109 -7.72 -1.74 8.84
C ARG A 109 -8.65 -2.05 7.68
N ARG A 110 -8.10 -2.59 6.58
CA ARG A 110 -8.91 -3.06 5.45
C ARG A 110 -9.27 -4.53 5.60
N ASN A 111 -8.29 -5.36 5.94
CA ASN A 111 -8.48 -6.77 6.29
C ASN A 111 -7.29 -7.26 7.13
N ASN A 112 -7.08 -8.58 7.20
CA ASN A 112 -5.98 -9.16 7.97
C ASN A 112 -4.59 -8.97 7.34
N ASN A 113 -4.52 -8.69 6.03
CA ASN A 113 -3.25 -8.54 5.32
C ASN A 113 -2.89 -7.08 5.06
N VAL A 114 -3.87 -6.17 5.10
CA VAL A 114 -3.70 -4.78 4.69
C VAL A 114 -4.20 -3.84 5.78
N LEU A 115 -3.26 -3.06 6.30
CA LEU A 115 -3.50 -1.91 7.15
C LEU A 115 -3.25 -0.67 6.31
N GLN A 116 -4.09 0.35 6.43
CA GLN A 116 -3.85 1.64 5.82
C GLN A 116 -3.44 2.65 6.87
N TYR A 117 -2.59 3.60 6.50
CA TYR A 117 -2.22 4.73 7.36
C TYR A 117 -2.07 6.02 6.58
N ARG A 118 -2.24 7.15 7.26
CA ARG A 118 -1.81 8.47 6.76
C ARG A 118 -1.21 9.28 7.89
N VAL A 119 -0.34 10.21 7.52
CA VAL A 119 0.48 10.96 8.48
C VAL A 119 0.29 12.46 8.30
N GLY A 120 -0.02 13.12 9.41
CA GLY A 120 -0.20 14.56 9.50
C GLY A 120 1.13 15.31 9.61
N LYS A 121 1.07 16.57 10.03
CA LYS A 121 2.27 17.41 10.19
C LYS A 121 3.05 17.02 11.45
N SER A 122 4.37 17.14 11.37
CA SER A 122 5.28 16.96 12.50
C SER A 122 5.71 18.32 13.06
N LEU A 123 5.33 18.63 14.31
CA LEU A 123 5.57 19.92 14.96
C LEU A 123 6.42 19.76 16.23
N ARG A 124 7.34 20.70 16.49
CA ARG A 124 8.19 20.69 17.71
C ARG A 124 7.44 21.05 18.99
N ARG A 125 6.27 21.68 18.86
CA ARG A 125 5.42 22.08 19.96
C ARG A 125 4.30 21.08 20.12
N ASP A 126 3.85 20.92 21.35
CA ASP A 126 2.67 20.15 21.66
C ASP A 126 1.44 20.91 21.14
N ALA A 127 1.02 20.61 19.91
CA ALA A 127 -0.09 21.27 19.25
C ALA A 127 -1.40 20.48 19.43
N GLU A 128 -2.52 21.18 19.25
CA GLU A 128 -3.85 20.59 19.26
C GLU A 128 -4.03 19.57 18.13
N SER A 129 -4.95 18.61 18.34
CA SER A 129 -5.25 17.53 17.38
C SER A 129 -5.56 18.06 15.98
N ASP A 130 -6.34 19.13 15.89
CA ASP A 130 -6.83 19.68 14.62
C ASP A 130 -5.69 20.25 13.76
N GLU A 131 -4.64 20.79 14.40
CA GLU A 131 -3.46 21.29 13.70
C GLU A 131 -2.57 20.13 13.21
N LEU A 132 -2.37 19.10 14.06
CA LEU A 132 -1.54 17.94 13.75
C LEU A 132 -2.18 17.04 12.68
N CYS A 133 -3.47 16.78 12.80
CA CYS A 133 -4.26 15.90 11.92
C CYS A 133 -4.80 16.62 10.68
N ASN A 134 -4.22 17.77 10.32
CA ASN A 134 -4.43 18.39 9.02
C ASN A 134 -3.57 17.65 7.97
N PHE A 135 -4.07 16.50 7.53
CA PHE A 135 -3.42 15.63 6.56
C PHE A 135 -3.24 16.35 5.23
N ARG A 136 -1.99 16.47 4.80
CA ARG A 136 -1.59 17.06 3.52
C ARG A 136 -0.32 16.39 3.06
N SER A 137 -0.21 16.15 1.76
CA SER A 137 1.03 15.69 1.18
C SER A 137 2.14 16.74 1.35
N ASP A 138 3.37 16.27 1.48
CA ASP A 138 4.57 17.09 1.31
C ASP A 138 4.57 17.85 -0.04
N ARG A 139 5.34 18.93 -0.08
CA ARG A 139 5.62 19.63 -1.34
C ARG A 139 6.73 18.89 -2.08
N TYR A 140 6.81 19.10 -3.39
CA TYR A 140 7.96 18.68 -4.19
C TYR A 140 9.30 19.12 -3.53
N PRO A 141 10.33 18.26 -3.47
CA PRO A 141 10.43 16.95 -4.13
C PRO A 141 9.89 15.76 -3.33
N LEU A 142 9.52 15.95 -2.06
CA LEU A 142 9.13 14.85 -1.17
C LEU A 142 7.71 14.33 -1.42
N LEU A 143 6.83 15.16 -1.98
CA LEU A 143 5.47 14.79 -2.41
C LEU A 143 4.66 14.03 -1.35
N ASP A 144 4.58 12.70 -1.37
CA ASP A 144 3.84 11.93 -0.36
C ASP A 144 4.74 10.97 0.43
N ASP A 145 6.06 11.11 0.34
CA ASP A 145 7.04 10.19 0.94
C ASP A 145 6.86 10.02 2.45
N TYR A 146 6.59 11.11 3.17
CA TYR A 146 6.49 11.10 4.63
C TYR A 146 5.10 11.51 5.11
N ARG A 147 4.64 12.70 4.70
CA ARG A 147 3.29 13.19 4.99
C ARG A 147 2.39 12.87 3.82
N SER A 148 1.19 12.37 4.13
CA SER A 148 0.26 11.97 3.10
C SER A 148 -1.13 12.51 3.40
N PHE A 149 -1.75 13.12 2.38
CA PHE A 149 -3.19 13.40 2.41
C PHE A 149 -3.99 12.10 2.34
N TRP A 150 -3.52 11.17 1.50
CA TRP A 150 -4.14 9.87 1.23
C TRP A 150 -3.60 8.77 2.12
N PHE A 151 -4.42 7.73 2.26
CA PHE A 151 -4.05 6.51 2.94
C PHE A 151 -3.07 5.70 2.09
N LYS A 152 -1.93 5.34 2.69
CA LYS A 152 -0.96 4.39 2.17
C LYS A 152 -1.23 2.99 2.71
N ASN A 153 -0.97 1.97 1.90
CA ASN A 153 -1.10 0.56 2.26
C ASN A 153 0.18 0.05 2.93
N LEU A 154 0.00 -0.57 4.09
CA LEU A 154 0.94 -1.43 4.79
C LEU A 154 0.48 -2.88 4.62
N ILE A 155 1.37 -3.73 4.14
CA ILE A 155 1.09 -5.14 3.87
C ILE A 155 1.73 -5.97 4.98
N LEU A 156 0.99 -6.94 5.53
CA LEU A 156 1.50 -7.80 6.58
C LEU A 156 2.77 -8.55 6.10
N ALA A 157 3.85 -8.47 6.86
CA ALA A 157 5.16 -8.96 6.42
C ALA A 157 5.22 -10.50 6.32
N ARG A 158 4.47 -11.20 7.18
CA ARG A 158 4.52 -12.67 7.30
C ARG A 158 3.12 -13.24 7.45
N ASN A 159 2.98 -14.55 7.17
CA ASN A 159 1.74 -15.29 7.38
C ASN A 159 0.52 -14.65 6.68
N LEU A 160 0.69 -14.29 5.40
CA LEU A 160 -0.36 -13.72 4.59
C LEU A 160 -1.55 -14.69 4.45
N TRP A 161 -2.74 -14.17 4.70
CA TRP A 161 -3.99 -14.90 4.63
C TRP A 161 -4.50 -14.90 3.19
N PRO A 162 -4.93 -16.04 2.64
CA PRO A 162 -5.64 -16.04 1.36
C PRO A 162 -6.88 -15.14 1.43
N SER A 163 -7.10 -14.32 0.42
CA SER A 163 -8.27 -13.44 0.31
C SER A 163 -8.97 -13.63 -1.03
N TYR A 164 -10.25 -13.32 -1.09
CA TYR A 164 -11.05 -13.38 -2.32
C TYR A 164 -10.57 -12.31 -3.32
N CYS A 165 -10.50 -12.66 -4.61
CA CYS A 165 -9.96 -11.78 -5.66
C CYS A 165 -11.02 -10.86 -6.32
N GLY A 166 -12.31 -11.14 -6.16
CA GLY A 166 -13.37 -10.29 -6.72
C GLY A 166 -13.85 -10.64 -8.13
N LEU A 167 -13.24 -11.60 -8.83
CA LEU A 167 -13.59 -11.91 -10.22
C LEU A 167 -14.69 -12.96 -10.33
N ASN A 168 -14.62 -14.00 -9.49
CA ASN A 168 -15.55 -15.13 -9.46
C ASN A 168 -15.87 -15.68 -10.85
N SER A 169 -14.88 -15.85 -11.72
CA SER A 169 -15.00 -16.44 -13.06
C SER A 169 -13.65 -16.45 -13.77
N ASN A 170 -13.57 -17.16 -14.91
CA ASN A 170 -12.51 -16.96 -15.90
C ASN A 170 -13.03 -16.02 -16.99
N ILE A 171 -12.34 -14.92 -17.22
CA ILE A 171 -12.79 -13.83 -18.09
C ILE A 171 -11.75 -13.63 -19.18
N PRO A 172 -12.13 -13.75 -20.47
CA PRO A 172 -11.25 -13.40 -21.57
C PRO A 172 -10.86 -11.93 -21.50
N PHE A 173 -9.62 -11.62 -21.84
CA PHE A 173 -9.14 -10.26 -21.93
C PHE A 173 -8.39 -10.00 -23.24
N ASN A 174 -8.45 -8.75 -23.66
CA ASN A 174 -7.53 -8.15 -24.64
C ASN A 174 -6.95 -6.89 -24.00
N GLY A 175 -5.68 -6.56 -24.21
CA GLY A 175 -5.12 -5.35 -23.64
C GLY A 175 -3.62 -5.23 -23.84
N THR A 176 -2.98 -4.46 -22.96
CA THR A 176 -1.53 -4.34 -22.92
C THR A 176 -0.97 -4.86 -21.60
N PHE A 177 0.17 -5.54 -21.67
CA PHE A 177 0.93 -5.98 -20.50
C PHE A 177 2.40 -5.63 -20.72
N SER A 178 2.95 -4.76 -19.87
CA SER A 178 4.30 -4.20 -20.04
C SER A 178 4.53 -3.58 -21.42
N GLY A 179 3.49 -2.96 -22.00
CA GLY A 179 3.53 -2.30 -23.31
C GLY A 179 3.26 -3.19 -24.52
N GLU A 180 3.25 -4.52 -24.38
CA GLU A 180 2.91 -5.44 -25.47
C GLU A 180 1.41 -5.76 -25.51
N VAL A 181 0.84 -5.90 -26.70
CA VAL A 181 -0.58 -6.23 -26.88
C VAL A 181 -0.79 -7.73 -26.64
N CYS A 182 -1.60 -8.06 -25.64
CA CYS A 182 -1.81 -9.41 -25.17
C CYS A 182 -3.29 -9.78 -25.15
N GLU A 183 -3.59 -11.01 -25.55
CA GLU A 183 -4.89 -11.65 -25.42
C GLU A 183 -4.76 -12.87 -24.52
N GLY A 184 -5.84 -13.21 -23.82
CA GLY A 184 -5.80 -14.30 -22.86
C GLY A 184 -7.04 -14.41 -21.99
N GLU A 185 -6.88 -15.05 -20.84
CA GLU A 185 -7.89 -15.21 -19.81
C GLU A 185 -7.31 -14.84 -18.45
N VAL A 186 -8.14 -14.22 -17.62
CA VAL A 186 -7.84 -13.92 -16.22
C VAL A 186 -8.98 -14.43 -15.34
N GLY A 187 -8.65 -15.09 -14.24
CA GLY A 187 -9.68 -15.58 -13.34
C GLY A 187 -9.16 -16.10 -12.00
N ASP A 188 -10.09 -16.20 -11.06
CA ASP A 188 -9.91 -16.81 -9.74
C ASP A 188 -10.76 -18.08 -9.59
N TRP A 189 -11.36 -18.59 -10.67
CA TRP A 189 -12.27 -19.74 -10.63
C TRP A 189 -11.53 -21.05 -10.79
N ASP A 190 -11.71 -21.96 -9.83
CA ASP A 190 -11.20 -23.33 -9.91
C ASP A 190 -12.23 -24.25 -10.59
N PRO A 191 -11.93 -24.78 -11.79
CA PRO A 191 -12.84 -25.72 -12.45
C PRO A 191 -12.91 -27.09 -11.76
N GLU A 192 -11.94 -27.44 -10.92
CA GLU A 192 -11.89 -28.76 -10.27
C GLU A 192 -12.70 -28.80 -8.98
N THR A 193 -12.65 -27.72 -8.19
CA THR A 193 -13.39 -27.62 -6.93
C THR A 193 -14.68 -26.83 -7.03
N CYS A 194 -14.95 -26.20 -8.19
CA CYS A 194 -16.10 -25.30 -8.38
C CYS A 194 -16.18 -24.15 -7.37
N THR A 195 -15.02 -23.66 -6.92
CA THR A 195 -14.92 -22.58 -5.95
C THR A 195 -13.97 -21.50 -6.42
N THR A 196 -14.09 -20.32 -5.82
CA THR A 196 -13.11 -19.24 -6.05
C THR A 196 -11.87 -19.50 -5.21
N ARG A 197 -10.71 -19.24 -5.81
CA ARG A 197 -9.40 -19.36 -5.18
C ARG A 197 -9.01 -18.04 -4.53
N GLY A 198 -8.09 -18.13 -3.57
CA GLY A 198 -7.36 -16.98 -3.04
C GLY A 198 -6.22 -16.51 -3.96
N THR A 199 -6.22 -16.95 -5.22
CA THR A 199 -5.24 -16.63 -6.24
C THR A 199 -5.95 -16.25 -7.53
N ILE A 200 -5.36 -15.31 -8.26
CA ILE A 200 -5.77 -14.91 -9.61
C ILE A 200 -4.70 -15.41 -10.58
N ILE A 201 -5.13 -16.04 -11.67
CA ILE A 201 -4.26 -16.64 -12.67
C ILE A 201 -4.44 -15.89 -13.98
N PHE A 202 -3.33 -15.46 -14.57
CA PHE A 202 -3.29 -14.87 -15.91
C PHE A 202 -2.72 -15.89 -16.89
N ARG A 203 -3.44 -16.13 -18.00
CA ARG A 203 -3.00 -17.01 -19.09
C ARG A 203 -3.09 -16.24 -20.39
N SER A 204 -1.97 -16.00 -21.06
CA SER A 204 -1.98 -15.36 -22.38
C SER A 204 -1.87 -16.38 -23.50
N SER A 205 -2.65 -16.18 -24.56
CA SER A 205 -2.55 -16.93 -25.82
C SER A 205 -1.53 -16.31 -26.78
N THR A 206 -1.29 -14.99 -26.70
CA THR A 206 -0.42 -14.25 -27.62
C THR A 206 0.93 -13.86 -27.02
N CYS A 207 1.00 -13.62 -25.71
CA CYS A 207 2.19 -13.17 -24.98
C CYS A 207 2.72 -14.24 -24.02
N THR A 208 2.89 -15.48 -24.48
CA THR A 208 3.28 -16.61 -23.63
C THR A 208 4.65 -16.45 -22.95
N SER A 209 5.56 -15.66 -23.53
CA SER A 209 6.87 -15.35 -22.95
C SER A 209 6.80 -14.34 -21.80
N LEU A 210 5.91 -13.34 -21.89
CA LEU A 210 5.70 -12.33 -20.85
C LEU A 210 4.76 -12.83 -19.76
N ILE A 211 3.75 -13.60 -20.16
CA ILE A 211 2.68 -14.14 -19.33
C ILE A 211 2.70 -15.66 -19.48
N MET A 212 3.83 -16.29 -19.11
CA MET A 212 3.78 -17.69 -18.66
C MET A 212 2.85 -17.70 -17.46
N PRO A 213 1.97 -18.71 -17.27
CA PRO A 213 0.88 -18.66 -16.28
C PRO A 213 1.31 -17.97 -14.98
N ILE A 214 0.93 -16.69 -14.84
CA ILE A 214 1.35 -15.88 -13.70
C ILE A 214 0.26 -16.01 -12.67
N GLU A 215 0.63 -16.53 -11.51
CA GLU A 215 -0.25 -16.60 -10.36
C GLU A 215 0.05 -15.46 -9.40
N PHE A 216 -0.99 -14.77 -8.99
CA PHE A 216 -0.90 -13.80 -7.91
C PHE A 216 -1.79 -14.22 -6.76
N GLN A 217 -1.25 -14.21 -5.54
CA GLN A 217 -2.05 -14.38 -4.33
C GLN A 217 -2.83 -13.11 -4.03
N CYS A 218 -4.13 -13.22 -3.85
CA CYS A 218 -5.00 -12.11 -3.51
C CYS A 218 -4.89 -11.82 -2.00
N LEU A 219 -4.48 -10.59 -1.68
CA LEU A 219 -4.28 -10.15 -0.31
C LEU A 219 -5.47 -9.35 0.20
N ALA A 220 -6.07 -8.52 -0.65
CA ALA A 220 -7.27 -7.76 -0.32
C ALA A 220 -8.06 -7.42 -1.57
N TYR A 221 -9.37 -7.61 -1.51
CA TYR A 221 -10.32 -7.05 -2.48
C TYR A 221 -11.19 -6.02 -1.77
N VAL A 222 -11.15 -4.79 -2.25
CA VAL A 222 -11.95 -3.67 -1.74
C VAL A 222 -13.06 -3.42 -2.75
N PRO A 223 -14.30 -3.83 -2.45
CA PRO A 223 -15.42 -3.57 -3.34
C PRO A 223 -15.66 -2.06 -3.44
N ALA A 224 -16.25 -1.66 -4.55
CA ALA A 224 -16.70 -0.30 -4.73
C ALA A 224 -17.74 0.08 -3.67
N SER A 225 -17.54 1.23 -3.02
CA SER A 225 -18.62 1.92 -2.30
C SER A 225 -19.66 2.46 -3.28
N GLU A 226 -20.86 2.79 -2.79
CA GLU A 226 -21.97 3.32 -3.61
C GLU A 226 -21.58 4.52 -4.49
N SER A 227 -20.60 5.32 -4.04
CA SER A 227 -20.11 6.51 -4.75
C SER A 227 -18.87 6.28 -5.61
N SER A 228 -18.21 5.13 -5.53
CA SER A 228 -16.97 4.87 -6.26
C SER A 228 -17.23 4.00 -7.48
N MET A 229 -16.70 4.38 -8.64
CA MET A 229 -16.81 3.57 -9.85
C MET A 229 -15.77 2.45 -9.93
N HIS A 230 -14.95 2.26 -8.89
CA HIS A 230 -13.79 1.38 -8.96
C HIS A 230 -13.72 0.43 -7.77
N GLN A 231 -13.20 -0.76 -8.05
CA GLN A 231 -12.84 -1.76 -7.07
C GLN A 231 -11.31 -1.87 -7.06
N PHE A 232 -10.74 -2.18 -5.89
CA PHE A 232 -9.30 -2.33 -5.76
C PHE A 232 -8.95 -3.77 -5.39
N LEU A 233 -7.90 -4.29 -5.99
CA LEU A 233 -7.37 -5.61 -5.69
C LEU A 233 -5.87 -5.50 -5.42
N ILE A 234 -5.46 -5.88 -4.22
CA ILE A 234 -4.05 -5.95 -3.81
C ILE A 234 -3.62 -7.41 -3.88
N THR A 235 -2.51 -7.67 -4.57
CA THR A 235 -2.00 -9.03 -4.78
C THR A 235 -0.50 -9.13 -4.51
N ARG A 236 0.01 -10.35 -4.37
CA ARG A 236 1.44 -10.68 -4.30
C ARG A 236 1.79 -11.66 -5.41
N SER A 237 2.87 -11.41 -6.15
CA SER A 237 3.39 -12.33 -7.16
C SER A 237 3.87 -13.63 -6.52
N MET A 238 3.52 -14.76 -7.14
CA MET A 238 3.92 -16.11 -6.68
C MET A 238 5.15 -16.65 -7.43
N ASP A 239 5.83 -15.81 -8.23
CA ASP A 239 7.05 -16.13 -9.00
C ASP A 239 8.34 -16.20 -8.15
N GLY A 240 8.23 -16.02 -6.83
CA GLY A 240 9.36 -15.99 -5.90
C GLY A 240 9.98 -14.61 -5.67
N GLN A 241 9.65 -13.60 -6.49
CA GLN A 241 10.09 -12.22 -6.25
C GLN A 241 9.30 -11.55 -5.13
N ASN A 242 8.10 -12.07 -4.82
CA ASN A 242 7.18 -11.52 -3.82
C ASN A 242 6.79 -10.06 -4.07
N GLU A 243 6.77 -9.61 -5.33
CA GLU A 243 6.31 -8.27 -5.68
C GLU A 243 4.84 -8.09 -5.32
N TYR A 244 4.51 -6.96 -4.71
CA TYR A 244 3.13 -6.59 -4.44
C TYR A 244 2.58 -5.75 -5.58
N ASN A 245 1.29 -5.91 -5.87
CA ASN A 245 0.64 -5.22 -6.98
C ASN A 245 -0.70 -4.65 -6.55
N CYS A 246 -1.00 -3.44 -7.01
CA CYS A 246 -2.32 -2.84 -6.95
C CYS A 246 -2.99 -2.94 -8.32
N TRP A 247 -4.21 -3.45 -8.32
CA TRP A 247 -5.06 -3.52 -9.50
C TRP A 247 -6.31 -2.67 -9.28
N ILE A 248 -6.70 -1.90 -10.29
CA ILE A 248 -7.94 -1.13 -10.31
C ILE A 248 -8.87 -1.78 -11.31
N LEU A 249 -10.06 -2.20 -10.86
CA LEU A 249 -11.10 -2.75 -11.71
C LEU A 249 -12.20 -1.70 -11.85
N SER A 250 -12.49 -1.28 -13.09
CA SER A 250 -13.60 -0.36 -13.35
C SER A 250 -14.94 -1.07 -13.21
N ASN A 251 -15.92 -0.39 -12.63
CA ASN A 251 -17.31 -0.81 -12.66
C ASN A 251 -17.96 -0.43 -13.99
N TYR A 252 -19.06 -1.12 -14.28
CA TYR A 252 -19.98 -0.71 -15.32
C TYR A 252 -20.62 0.64 -14.98
N VAL A 253 -20.34 1.64 -15.80
CA VAL A 253 -21.11 2.88 -15.77
C VAL A 253 -22.48 2.58 -16.39
N LYS A 254 -23.50 2.42 -15.54
CA LYS A 254 -24.88 2.18 -15.98
C LYS A 254 -25.30 3.29 -16.96
N GLY A 255 -25.73 2.91 -18.15
CA GLY A 255 -26.33 3.81 -19.14
C GLY A 255 -25.43 4.22 -20.31
N ILE A 256 -24.12 3.96 -20.25
CA ILE A 256 -23.23 4.11 -21.40
C ILE A 256 -22.86 2.70 -21.86
N LYS A 257 -22.97 2.43 -23.17
CA LYS A 257 -22.51 1.18 -23.78
C LYS A 257 -20.97 1.11 -23.81
N TRP A 258 -20.30 1.29 -22.67
CA TRP A 258 -18.91 0.87 -22.53
C TRP A 258 -18.93 -0.66 -22.42
N PRO A 259 -18.42 -1.37 -23.43
CA PRO A 259 -18.73 -2.78 -23.57
C PRO A 259 -18.04 -3.64 -22.50
N ASP A 260 -16.89 -3.21 -21.98
CA ASP A 260 -15.98 -4.07 -21.21
C ASP A 260 -15.48 -3.38 -19.93
N ARG A 261 -15.31 -4.16 -18.85
CA ARG A 261 -14.61 -3.67 -17.66
C ARG A 261 -13.12 -3.56 -17.95
N ILE A 262 -12.44 -2.59 -17.36
CA ILE A 262 -11.01 -2.40 -17.52
C ILE A 262 -10.31 -2.71 -16.21
N MET A 263 -9.25 -3.52 -16.27
CA MET A 263 -8.37 -3.85 -15.17
C MET A 263 -6.99 -3.26 -15.41
N TYR A 264 -6.60 -2.32 -14.55
CA TYR A 264 -5.31 -1.62 -14.62
C TYR A 264 -4.34 -2.19 -13.57
N ARG A 265 -3.09 -2.47 -13.96
CA ARG A 265 -1.99 -2.71 -13.00
C ARG A 265 -1.28 -1.40 -12.72
N MET A 266 -1.38 -0.92 -11.49
CA MET A 266 -0.71 0.30 -11.08
C MET A 266 0.81 0.08 -11.00
N PRO A 267 1.63 1.11 -11.23
CA PRO A 267 3.07 1.00 -11.07
C PRO A 267 3.49 0.88 -9.60
N THR A 268 2.65 1.34 -8.67
CA THR A 268 2.84 1.23 -7.22
C THR A 268 1.75 0.34 -6.61
N THR A 269 1.94 -0.10 -5.37
CA THR A 269 0.93 -0.86 -4.61
C THR A 269 -0.08 0.03 -3.89
N GLN A 270 0.07 1.35 -4.03
CA GLN A 270 -0.68 2.35 -3.28
C GLN A 270 -2.04 2.61 -3.95
N CYS A 271 -2.98 1.66 -3.87
CA CYS A 271 -4.32 1.86 -4.39
C CYS A 271 -5.04 3.02 -3.68
N SER A 272 -5.24 4.15 -4.36
CA SER A 272 -6.12 5.23 -3.91
C SER A 272 -6.99 5.74 -5.04
N THR A 273 -8.09 6.40 -4.70
CA THR A 273 -9.00 7.03 -5.67
C THR A 273 -8.33 8.16 -6.45
N LEU A 274 -7.30 8.82 -5.91
CA LEU A 274 -6.60 9.87 -6.65
C LEU A 274 -5.71 9.28 -7.75
N MET A 275 -5.07 8.12 -7.50
CA MET A 275 -4.22 7.52 -8.53
C MET A 275 -5.00 7.24 -9.82
N GLU A 276 -6.33 7.07 -9.76
CA GLU A 276 -7.20 6.98 -10.93
C GLU A 276 -7.15 8.24 -11.81
N ALA A 277 -7.25 9.43 -11.22
CA ALA A 277 -7.18 10.69 -11.96
C ALA A 277 -5.82 10.90 -12.62
N GLU A 278 -4.78 10.23 -12.12
CA GLU A 278 -3.42 10.28 -12.67
C GLU A 278 -3.17 9.26 -13.79
N ILE A 279 -3.98 8.18 -13.85
CA ILE A 279 -3.92 7.18 -14.92
C ILE A 279 -4.35 7.87 -16.23
N GLY A 280 -3.40 8.02 -17.14
CA GLY A 280 -3.61 8.62 -18.45
C GLY A 280 -3.14 10.08 -18.59
N ILE A 281 -2.84 10.78 -17.49
CA ILE A 281 -2.26 12.14 -17.56
C ILE A 281 -0.75 12.12 -17.29
N ILE A 282 -0.30 11.33 -16.30
CA ILE A 282 1.08 11.39 -15.79
C ILE A 282 1.70 10.00 -15.67
N VAL A 283 0.88 8.98 -15.39
CA VAL A 283 1.37 7.67 -15.00
C VAL A 283 0.83 6.60 -15.94
N GLU A 284 1.73 5.98 -16.71
CA GLU A 284 1.42 4.81 -17.54
C GLU A 284 1.22 3.59 -16.64
N ALA A 285 0.09 2.91 -16.80
CA ALA A 285 -0.17 1.65 -16.12
C ALA A 285 0.79 0.57 -16.63
N LYS A 286 1.23 -0.35 -15.75
CA LYS A 286 2.08 -1.49 -16.14
C LYS A 286 1.28 -2.50 -16.99
N ALA A 287 -0.04 -2.52 -16.86
CA ALA A 287 -0.93 -3.31 -17.70
C ALA A 287 -2.32 -2.64 -17.76
N THR A 288 -2.99 -2.78 -18.89
CA THR A 288 -4.36 -2.32 -19.11
C THR A 288 -5.12 -3.41 -19.85
N LEU A 289 -6.06 -4.08 -19.17
CA LEU A 289 -6.77 -5.25 -19.68
C LEU A 289 -8.25 -4.94 -19.82
N PHE A 290 -8.78 -5.08 -21.03
CA PHE A 290 -10.21 -5.00 -21.34
C PHE A 290 -10.83 -6.40 -21.17
N LEU A 291 -11.71 -6.54 -20.18
CA LEU A 291 -12.32 -7.80 -19.75
C LEU A 291 -13.67 -8.01 -20.44
N ASP A 292 -13.80 -9.07 -21.22
CA ASP A 292 -15.07 -9.46 -21.85
C ASP A 292 -15.91 -10.32 -20.91
N ASP A 293 -16.65 -9.65 -20.02
CA ASP A 293 -17.53 -10.34 -19.06
C ASP A 293 -18.71 -11.07 -19.70
N LYS A 294 -19.07 -10.76 -20.94
CA LYS A 294 -20.15 -11.49 -21.64
C LYS A 294 -19.70 -12.91 -21.97
N SER A 295 -18.40 -13.09 -22.18
CA SER A 295 -17.74 -14.36 -22.46
C SER A 295 -17.15 -15.02 -21.20
N ARG A 296 -17.48 -14.54 -20.00
CA ARG A 296 -16.96 -15.14 -18.76
C ARG A 296 -17.49 -16.56 -18.57
N THR A 297 -16.63 -17.45 -18.09
CA THR A 297 -16.98 -18.85 -17.88
C THR A 297 -16.83 -19.28 -16.41
N LYS A 298 -17.67 -20.24 -16.03
CA LYS A 298 -17.62 -20.99 -14.77
C LYS A 298 -17.78 -22.48 -15.07
N VAL A 299 -16.90 -23.00 -15.92
CA VAL A 299 -16.95 -24.41 -16.26
C VAL A 299 -16.44 -25.20 -15.07
N CYS A 300 -17.31 -26.00 -14.47
CA CYS A 300 -16.93 -27.05 -13.55
C CYS A 300 -16.61 -28.30 -14.36
N LYS A 301 -15.48 -28.94 -14.10
CA LYS A 301 -15.32 -30.34 -14.51
C LYS A 301 -16.46 -31.10 -13.81
N PRO A 302 -17.29 -31.88 -14.53
CA PRO A 302 -18.24 -32.74 -13.85
C PRO A 302 -17.42 -33.53 -12.83
N ASP A 303 -17.89 -33.59 -11.57
CA ASP A 303 -17.35 -34.53 -10.61
C ASP A 303 -17.24 -35.82 -11.39
N HIS A 304 -16.00 -36.29 -11.64
CA HIS A 304 -15.84 -37.64 -12.09
C HIS A 304 -16.58 -38.41 -11.02
N GLU A 305 -17.80 -38.87 -11.35
CA GLU A 305 -18.56 -39.77 -10.53
C GLU A 305 -17.50 -40.76 -10.15
N THR A 306 -17.09 -40.73 -8.89
CA THR A 306 -16.32 -41.80 -8.30
C THR A 306 -17.27 -42.97 -8.47
N GLN A 307 -17.18 -43.63 -9.61
CA GLN A 307 -17.44 -45.02 -9.81
C GLN A 307 -16.42 -45.72 -8.91
N THR A 308 -16.60 -45.52 -7.61
CA THR A 308 -16.56 -46.57 -6.63
C THR A 308 -17.48 -47.62 -7.23
N ALA A 309 -16.90 -48.45 -8.08
CA ALA A 309 -17.35 -49.81 -8.23
C ALA A 309 -17.34 -50.35 -6.81
N VAL A 310 -18.48 -50.20 -6.14
CA VAL A 310 -18.84 -51.01 -5.00
C VAL A 310 -18.90 -52.40 -5.59
N THR A 311 -17.75 -53.06 -5.67
CA THR A 311 -17.68 -54.51 -5.81
C THR A 311 -18.48 -55.05 -4.65
N HIS A 312 -19.71 -55.44 -4.98
CA HIS A 312 -20.69 -56.04 -4.12
C HIS A 312 -20.28 -57.49 -3.85
N GLU A 313 -19.09 -57.69 -3.29
CA GLU A 313 -18.58 -58.98 -2.84
C GLU A 313 -17.83 -58.77 -1.52
N VAL A 314 -18.55 -58.88 -0.41
CA VAL A 314 -18.40 -59.94 0.60
C VAL A 314 -19.34 -59.58 1.75
N MET A 315 -20.59 -60.04 1.64
CA MET A 315 -21.29 -60.53 2.83
C MET A 315 -20.50 -61.74 3.32
N SER A 316 -19.86 -61.65 4.48
CA SER A 316 -20.03 -62.64 5.55
C SER A 316 -19.09 -62.36 6.74
N LYS A 317 -19.74 -62.31 7.92
CA LYS A 317 -19.17 -62.52 9.26
C LYS A 317 -18.25 -61.43 9.80
N SER A 318 -18.63 -60.83 10.94
CA SER A 318 -18.04 -61.23 12.23
C SER A 318 -18.44 -60.23 13.33
N THR A 319 -19.20 -60.76 14.29
CA THR A 319 -19.31 -60.39 15.72
C THR A 319 -19.21 -58.95 16.21
N SER A 320 -20.32 -58.55 16.84
CA SER A 320 -20.43 -57.72 18.04
C SER A 320 -19.11 -57.47 18.80
N VAL A 321 -18.75 -56.20 18.94
CA VAL A 321 -17.92 -55.72 20.04
C VAL A 321 -18.74 -54.67 20.78
N GLN A 322 -19.05 -54.97 22.05
CA GLN A 322 -19.61 -54.04 23.01
C GLN A 322 -18.62 -52.90 23.23
N TYR A 323 -19.05 -51.66 23.01
CA TYR A 323 -18.34 -50.50 23.52
C TYR A 323 -18.68 -50.31 25.00
N VAL A 324 -17.68 -50.55 25.85
CA VAL A 324 -17.65 -50.12 27.24
C VAL A 324 -17.35 -48.61 27.25
N ILE A 325 -18.25 -47.84 27.87
CA ILE A 325 -18.04 -46.41 28.17
C ILE A 325 -17.18 -46.32 29.44
N PRO A 326 -15.97 -45.76 29.42
CA PRO A 326 -15.26 -45.39 30.63
C PRO A 326 -15.75 -44.02 31.09
N ASP A 327 -16.39 -44.03 32.25
CA ASP A 327 -16.70 -42.86 33.05
C ASP A 327 -15.39 -42.26 33.58
N GLN A 328 -15.03 -41.03 33.17
CA GLN A 328 -13.95 -40.27 33.80
C GLN A 328 -14.36 -38.81 34.01
N ASN A 329 -15.00 -38.64 35.16
CA ASN A 329 -15.09 -37.40 35.91
C ASN A 329 -13.81 -37.27 36.75
N LYS A 330 -12.99 -36.22 36.54
CA LYS A 330 -12.14 -35.53 37.55
C LYS A 330 -11.12 -34.58 36.89
N GLY A 331 -11.39 -33.29 37.04
CA GLY A 331 -10.50 -32.39 37.79
C GLY A 331 -9.18 -31.93 37.18
N ASN A 332 -9.05 -30.59 37.20
CA ASN A 332 -7.86 -29.82 37.58
C ASN A 332 -6.95 -29.26 36.45
N PRO A 333 -6.13 -28.23 36.76
CA PRO A 333 -6.35 -26.88 36.24
C PRO A 333 -5.23 -26.43 35.29
N TYR A 334 -5.50 -25.39 34.52
CA TYR A 334 -4.50 -24.67 33.75
C TYR A 334 -3.45 -24.05 34.67
N VAL A 335 -2.22 -24.57 34.62
CA VAL A 335 -1.00 -23.89 35.10
C VAL A 335 -0.15 -23.55 33.89
N ALA A 336 0.09 -22.25 33.75
CA ALA A 336 0.98 -21.64 32.78
C ALA A 336 2.45 -21.99 33.07
N GLY A 337 3.25 -22.19 32.02
CA GLY A 337 4.69 -22.36 32.16
C GLY A 337 5.37 -22.85 30.89
N SER A 338 5.21 -22.15 29.77
CA SER A 338 6.02 -22.39 28.57
C SER A 338 7.43 -21.86 28.80
N GLN A 339 8.37 -22.78 29.03
CA GLN A 339 9.80 -22.51 29.09
C GLN A 339 10.34 -22.29 27.67
N ARG A 340 11.01 -21.15 27.50
CA ARG A 340 11.73 -20.73 26.30
C ARG A 340 13.02 -21.56 26.16
N PRO A 341 13.32 -22.21 25.02
CA PRO A 341 14.62 -22.81 24.79
C PRO A 341 15.70 -21.73 24.68
N GLN A 342 16.76 -21.84 25.47
CA GLN A 342 18.01 -21.13 25.28
C GLN A 342 18.69 -21.66 24.00
N ALA A 343 18.97 -20.77 23.06
CA ALA A 343 19.88 -21.06 21.95
C ALA A 343 21.30 -20.68 22.38
N ASP A 344 22.11 -21.71 22.61
CA ASP A 344 23.56 -21.61 22.73
C ASP A 344 24.20 -21.28 21.38
N GLY A 345 25.33 -20.57 21.46
CA GLY A 345 25.90 -19.81 20.35
C GLY A 345 26.83 -20.56 19.42
N SER A 346 27.17 -19.86 18.33
CA SER A 346 28.52 -19.72 17.74
C SER A 346 28.39 -18.99 16.41
N SER A 347 28.86 -17.74 16.37
CA SER A 347 29.08 -17.00 15.11
C SER A 347 30.53 -17.20 14.69
N PRO A 348 30.82 -17.62 13.44
CA PRO A 348 32.16 -17.58 12.90
C PRO A 348 32.49 -16.19 12.35
N THR A 349 33.63 -15.67 12.81
CA THR A 349 34.32 -14.48 12.31
C THR A 349 34.70 -14.64 10.83
N PRO A 350 34.47 -13.64 9.96
CA PRO A 350 35.05 -13.66 8.61
C PRO A 350 36.49 -13.14 8.62
N PRO A 351 37.36 -13.65 7.73
CA PRO A 351 38.75 -13.24 7.65
C PRO A 351 38.90 -11.88 6.94
N SER A 352 39.79 -11.08 7.50
CA SER A 352 40.36 -9.85 6.97
C SER A 352 41.47 -10.15 5.97
N ASP A 353 41.31 -9.70 4.73
CA ASP A 353 42.32 -9.47 3.68
C ASP A 353 41.56 -8.76 2.53
N ALA A 354 42.04 -7.81 1.74
CA ALA A 354 43.35 -7.22 1.54
C ALA A 354 43.17 -5.82 0.93
N ALA A 355 44.18 -4.99 1.11
CA ALA A 355 44.32 -3.68 0.50
C ALA A 355 44.41 -3.75 -1.03
N SER A 356 43.73 -2.83 -1.72
CA SER A 356 44.16 -2.38 -3.06
C SER A 356 44.02 -0.86 -3.18
N LYS A 357 45.10 -0.26 -3.66
CA LYS A 357 45.26 1.15 -4.00
C LYS A 357 44.74 1.39 -5.43
N GLY A 358 44.15 2.56 -5.64
CA GLY A 358 43.85 3.17 -6.94
C GLY A 358 42.80 4.26 -6.72
N SER A 359 43.17 5.53 -6.52
CA SER A 359 43.47 6.48 -7.60
C SER A 359 42.47 6.35 -8.74
N ASP A 360 41.45 7.23 -8.78
CA ASP A 360 41.45 8.28 -9.79
C ASP A 360 40.38 9.34 -9.51
N ASN A 361 40.87 10.57 -9.52
CA ASN A 361 40.12 11.82 -9.57
C ASN A 361 39.42 11.95 -10.93
N SER A 362 38.10 12.12 -10.95
CA SER A 362 37.42 12.92 -11.99
C SER A 362 36.06 13.37 -11.44
N CYS A 363 35.96 14.62 -10.97
CA CYS A 363 35.47 15.77 -11.75
C CYS A 363 34.12 15.54 -12.43
N CYS A 364 33.05 15.79 -11.66
CA CYS A 364 31.69 15.98 -12.14
C CYS A 364 31.64 17.06 -13.25
N PRO A 365 30.98 16.81 -14.39
CA PRO A 365 30.58 17.88 -15.29
C PRO A 365 29.31 18.58 -14.73
N PRO A 366 29.11 19.87 -15.02
CA PRO A 366 27.94 20.61 -14.54
C PRO A 366 26.67 20.14 -15.25
N PHE A 367 25.66 19.80 -14.45
CA PHE A 367 24.27 19.61 -14.90
C PHE A 367 23.77 20.90 -15.56
N LYS A 368 23.45 20.82 -16.85
CA LYS A 368 22.75 21.88 -17.58
C LYS A 368 21.29 21.93 -17.14
N LEU A 369 20.91 23.09 -16.63
CA LEU A 369 19.53 23.50 -16.39
C LEU A 369 18.74 23.43 -17.71
N PHE A 370 17.73 22.57 -17.80
CA PHE A 370 16.74 22.61 -18.87
C PHE A 370 15.66 23.64 -18.49
N THR A 371 15.76 24.83 -19.06
CA THR A 371 14.71 25.85 -19.01
C THR A 371 13.71 25.57 -20.12
N LEU A 372 12.54 25.00 -19.78
CA LEU A 372 11.44 24.81 -20.72
C LEU A 372 10.72 26.15 -20.94
N VAL A 373 11.02 26.78 -22.08
CA VAL A 373 10.33 27.96 -22.60
C VAL A 373 9.02 27.51 -23.26
N LEU A 374 7.90 27.78 -22.60
CA LEU A 374 6.56 27.64 -23.15
C LEU A 374 6.15 28.99 -23.76
N ALA A 375 6.50 29.21 -25.03
CA ALA A 375 6.02 30.33 -25.82
C ALA A 375 6.15 30.02 -27.31
N ALA A 376 5.06 29.55 -27.94
CA ALA A 376 4.73 29.81 -29.35
C ALA A 376 3.45 29.08 -29.74
N LEU A 377 2.31 29.79 -29.78
CA LEU A 377 1.24 29.60 -30.79
C LEU A 377 0.11 30.62 -30.61
N VAL A 378 0.42 31.92 -30.68
CA VAL A 378 -0.53 32.94 -31.14
C VAL A 378 0.28 34.05 -31.81
N ALA A 379 0.38 34.02 -33.15
CA ALA A 379 0.43 35.19 -34.04
C ALA A 379 0.99 34.79 -35.41
N SER A 380 0.10 34.46 -36.35
CA SER A 380 0.29 34.85 -37.74
C SER A 380 -1.06 34.82 -38.47
N SER A 381 -1.70 35.99 -38.45
CA SER A 381 -2.72 36.38 -39.41
C SER A 381 -2.06 36.72 -40.75
N SER A 382 -2.58 36.18 -41.85
CA SER A 382 -2.91 36.96 -43.05
C SER A 382 -3.50 36.09 -44.18
N SER A 383 -4.63 36.60 -44.70
CA SER A 383 -5.20 36.41 -46.05
C SER A 383 -5.62 35.02 -46.52
N SER A 384 -6.93 34.70 -46.38
CA SER A 384 -7.90 34.58 -47.50
C SER A 384 -9.25 34.02 -47.01
N PRO A 385 -10.39 34.42 -47.62
CA PRO A 385 -11.71 34.15 -47.07
C PRO A 385 -12.24 32.79 -47.53
N VAL A 386 -12.54 31.89 -46.59
CA VAL A 386 -13.39 30.73 -46.86
C VAL A 386 -14.50 30.69 -45.83
N THR A 387 -15.70 30.68 -46.38
CA THR A 387 -17.06 30.66 -45.81
C THR A 387 -17.23 30.07 -44.41
N SER A 388 -17.80 30.91 -43.53
CA SER A 388 -18.42 30.58 -42.25
C SER A 388 -19.62 29.66 -42.40
N SER A 389 -19.60 28.50 -41.71
CA SER A 389 -20.81 27.86 -41.15
C SER A 389 -20.56 26.63 -40.25
N ALA A 390 -19.33 26.39 -39.74
CA ALA A 390 -19.07 25.19 -38.92
C ALA A 390 -18.33 25.41 -37.58
N LEU A 391 -17.86 26.62 -37.27
CA LEU A 391 -16.99 26.87 -36.10
C LEU A 391 -17.67 27.51 -34.88
N LEU A 392 -18.98 27.80 -34.94
CA LEU A 392 -19.74 28.35 -33.79
C LEU A 392 -20.46 27.29 -32.93
N ALA A 393 -20.43 26.01 -33.31
CA ALA A 393 -21.02 24.93 -32.50
C ALA A 393 -20.03 24.30 -31.51
N ALA A 394 -18.72 24.43 -31.72
CA ALA A 394 -17.70 23.77 -30.90
C ALA A 394 -17.28 24.57 -29.66
N TRP A 395 -17.51 25.89 -29.62
CA TRP A 395 -17.15 26.73 -28.47
C TRP A 395 -18.25 26.83 -27.40
N SER A 396 -19.49 26.49 -27.73
CA SER A 396 -20.62 26.52 -26.78
C SER A 396 -20.68 25.29 -25.86
N LEU A 397 -19.96 24.21 -26.19
CA LEU A 397 -19.92 22.96 -25.40
C LEU A 397 -18.76 22.90 -24.39
N LEU A 398 -17.75 23.76 -24.52
CA LEU A 398 -16.59 23.80 -23.61
C LEU A 398 -16.76 24.80 -22.44
N LEU A 399 -17.79 25.66 -22.49
CA LEU A 399 -18.10 26.63 -21.44
C LEU A 399 -19.31 26.25 -20.56
N SER A 400 -20.00 25.13 -20.85
CA SER A 400 -21.12 24.65 -20.03
C SER A 400 -20.73 23.63 -18.95
N SER A 401 -19.47 23.18 -18.90
CA SER A 401 -18.98 22.21 -17.92
C SER A 401 -18.24 22.82 -16.71
N ALA A 402 -18.08 24.16 -16.66
CA ALA A 402 -17.34 24.84 -15.59
C ALA A 402 -18.21 25.52 -14.51
N SER A 403 -19.55 25.41 -14.57
CA SER A 403 -20.45 26.21 -13.71
C SER A 403 -21.39 25.42 -12.79
N VAL A 404 -21.15 24.14 -12.51
CA VAL A 404 -22.00 23.35 -11.60
C VAL A 404 -21.15 22.63 -10.55
N TYR A 405 -20.48 23.39 -9.67
CA TYR A 405 -19.99 22.89 -8.37
C TYR A 405 -19.85 24.06 -7.39
N VAL A 406 -20.92 24.86 -7.24
CA VAL A 406 -21.10 25.73 -6.07
C VAL A 406 -22.58 25.69 -5.71
N ALA A 407 -22.87 24.91 -4.67
CA ALA A 407 -24.00 25.02 -3.74
C ALA A 407 -24.43 23.60 -3.33
N TRP A 408 -24.05 23.20 -2.13
CA TRP A 408 -24.92 22.46 -1.19
C TRP A 408 -24.20 22.38 0.16
N GLU A 409 -24.38 23.44 0.96
CA GLU A 409 -24.29 23.40 2.42
C GLU A 409 -25.56 24.06 2.96
N ARG A 410 -26.48 23.22 3.44
CA ARG A 410 -27.37 23.48 4.58
C ARG A 410 -27.72 22.15 5.22
#